data_AF-A0A5K0Y3F0-F1
#
_entry.id   AF-A0A5K0Y3F0-F1
#
_cell.length_a   1.000
_cell.length_b   1.000
_cell.length_c   1.000
_cell.angle_alpha   90.00
_cell.angle_beta   90.00
_cell.angle_gamma   90.00
#
_symmetry.space_group_name_H-M   'P 1'
#
loop_
_entity.id
_entity.type
_entity.pdbx_description
1 polymer ?
#
loop_
_entity_poly.entity_id
_entity_poly.type
_entity_poly.pdbx_seq_one_letter_code
_entity_poly.pdbx_strand_id
1 'polypeptide(L)'
;GEDIIAVLPWEEWWNFELTKDDSNPHIALLPLHPDMRAKFNNSAAWEYALSMSGKPYGYHNMIFSWIDTIADNYPPPLDAHL
;
A
#
# COMPACT_ATOMS: atom_id res chain seq x y z
N GLY A 1 -2.42 3.43 -12.73
CA GLY A 1 -2.05 4.50 -11.78
C GLY A 1 -0.55 4.71 -11.87
N GLU A 2 -0.02 5.68 -11.13
CA GLU A 2 1.43 5.74 -10.91
C GLU A 2 1.79 4.71 -9.84
N ASP A 3 2.86 3.94 -10.04
CA ASP A 3 3.33 2.92 -9.09
C ASP A 3 4.13 3.60 -7.96
N ILE A 4 3.43 4.35 -7.10
CA ILE A 4 4.00 5.10 -5.99
C ILE A 4 3.26 4.83 -4.68
N ILE A 5 3.94 5.03 -3.55
CA ILE A 5 3.31 5.01 -2.24
C ILE A 5 2.57 6.34 -2.04
N ALA A 6 1.24 6.28 -1.97
CA ALA A 6 0.38 7.45 -1.80
C ALA A 6 -0.31 7.46 -0.42
N VAL A 7 -0.57 8.66 0.10
CA VAL A 7 -1.42 8.88 1.27
C VAL A 7 -2.66 9.60 0.79
N LEU A 8 -3.81 8.92 0.81
CA LEU A 8 -5.08 9.47 0.36
C LEU A 8 -5.97 9.84 1.56
N PRO A 9 -6.77 10.91 1.45
CA PRO A 9 -7.87 11.13 2.38
C PRO A 9 -8.79 9.91 2.43
N TRP A 10 -9.22 9.54 3.64
CA TRP A 10 -10.09 8.39 3.85
C TRP A 10 -11.33 8.40 2.95
N GLU A 11 -12.04 9.53 2.90
CA GLU A 11 -13.27 9.68 2.10
C GLU A 11 -13.03 9.55 0.59
N GLU A 12 -11.87 10.01 0.11
CA GLU A 12 -11.51 9.91 -1.30
C GLU A 12 -11.25 8.44 -1.68
N TRP A 13 -10.42 7.76 -0.88
CA TRP A 13 -10.14 6.34 -1.07
C TRP A 13 -11.42 5.50 -0.94
N TRP A 14 -12.19 5.69 0.14
CA TRP A 14 -13.39 4.91 0.39
C TRP A 14 -14.46 5.09 -0.70
N ASN A 15 -14.67 6.31 -1.18
CA ASN A 15 -15.58 6.55 -2.29
C ASN A 15 -15.08 5.90 -3.59
N PHE A 16 -13.77 5.87 -3.83
CA PHE A 16 -13.20 5.16 -4.98
C PHE A 16 -13.51 3.65 -4.92
N GLU A 17 -13.18 2.99 -3.80
CA GLU A 17 -13.40 1.55 -3.61
C GLU A 17 -14.88 1.17 -3.80
N LEU A 18 -15.81 2.02 -3.36
CA LEU A 18 -17.25 1.77 -3.48
C LEU A 18 -17.85 2.03 -4.86
N THR A 19 -17.27 2.93 -5.65
CA THR A 19 -17.94 3.46 -6.86
C THR A 19 -17.16 3.30 -8.16
N LYS A 20 -15.84 3.10 -8.08
CA LYS A 20 -14.93 3.13 -9.24
C LYS A 20 -14.04 1.91 -9.34
N ASP A 21 -13.78 1.21 -8.24
CA ASP A 21 -12.97 -0.01 -8.27
C ASP A 21 -13.79 -1.18 -8.87
N ASP A 22 -13.30 -1.73 -9.98
CA ASP A 22 -13.91 -2.84 -10.72
C ASP A 22 -13.45 -4.22 -10.24
N SER A 23 -12.47 -4.28 -9.34
CA SER A 23 -11.98 -5.52 -8.72
C SER A 23 -12.93 -6.13 -7.70
N ASN A 24 -13.94 -5.36 -7.26
CA ASN A 24 -14.92 -5.73 -6.23
C ASN A 24 -14.25 -6.22 -4.93
N PRO A 25 -13.52 -5.34 -4.23
CA PRO A 25 -12.70 -5.71 -3.09
C PRO A 25 -13.54 -6.04 -1.85
N HIS A 26 -13.12 -7.06 -1.10
CA HIS A 26 -13.61 -7.31 0.26
C HIS A 26 -12.67 -6.67 1.28
N ILE A 27 -13.10 -5.58 1.92
CA ILE A 27 -12.27 -4.79 2.82
C ILE A 27 -12.61 -5.12 4.28
N ALA A 28 -11.59 -5.43 5.08
CA ALA A 28 -11.72 -5.62 6.53
C ALA A 28 -10.77 -4.69 7.29
N LEU A 29 -11.33 -3.87 8.18
CA LEU A 29 -10.55 -3.02 9.09
C LEU A 29 -10.40 -3.74 10.43
N LEU A 30 -9.18 -4.19 10.72
CA LEU A 30 -8.89 -4.94 11.93
C LEU A 30 -8.23 -4.05 12.97
N PRO A 31 -8.79 -3.94 14.19
CA PRO A 31 -8.12 -3.22 15.25
C PRO A 31 -6.89 -3.99 15.74
N LEU A 32 -5.88 -3.25 16.19
CA LEU A 32 -4.76 -3.86 16.93
C LEU A 32 -5.27 -4.48 18.24
N HIS A 33 -4.71 -5.63 18.61
CA HIS A 33 -4.92 -6.23 19.94
C HIS A 33 -4.56 -5.20 21.04
N PRO A 34 -5.28 -5.14 22.18
CA PRO A 34 -5.06 -4.14 23.23
C PRO A 34 -3.60 -3.97 23.64
N ASP A 35 -2.87 -5.07 23.86
CA ASP A 35 -1.46 -5.04 24.27
C ASP A 35 -0.53 -4.43 23.21
N MET A 36 -0.85 -4.63 21.94
CA MET A 36 -0.08 -4.05 20.83
C MET A 36 -0.46 -2.59 20.64
N ARG A 37 -1.74 -2.26 20.76
CA ARG A 37 -2.24 -0.88 20.71
C ARG A 37 -1.59 -0.01 21.79
N ALA A 38 -1.41 -0.54 23.00
CA ALA A 38 -0.72 0.17 24.08
C ALA A 38 0.75 0.48 23.79
N LYS A 39 1.40 -0.33 22.94
CA LYS A 39 2.80 -0.15 22.53
C LYS A 39 2.95 0.64 21.23
N PHE A 40 1.85 0.88 20.50
CA PHE A 40 1.89 1.47 19.18
C PHE A 40 2.22 2.96 19.24
N ASN A 41 3.33 3.35 18.61
CA ASN A 41 3.73 4.74 18.49
C ASN A 41 3.14 5.37 17.21
N ASN A 42 1.99 6.02 17.36
CA ASN A 42 1.27 6.64 16.25
C ASN A 42 2.10 7.73 15.55
N SER A 43 2.84 8.55 16.29
CA SER A 43 3.65 9.63 15.72
C SER A 43 4.79 9.09 14.84
N ALA A 44 5.51 8.07 15.33
CA ALA A 44 6.58 7.43 14.55
C ALA A 44 6.03 6.70 13.32
N ALA A 45 4.85 6.09 13.43
CA ALA A 45 4.19 5.45 12.29
C ALA A 45 3.84 6.46 11.19
N TRP A 46 3.29 7.62 11.56
CA TRP A 46 3.00 8.71 10.61
C TRP A 46 4.26 9.31 10.00
N GLU A 47 5.30 9.54 10.81
CA GLU A 47 6.60 10.03 10.32
C GLU A 47 7.17 9.09 9.25
N TYR A 48 7.15 7.77 9.51
CA TYR A 48 7.58 6.78 8.54
C TYR A 48 6.69 6.79 7.28
N ALA A 49 5.37 6.75 7.43
CA ALA A 49 4.44 6.74 6.29
C ALA A 49 4.61 7.97 5.38
N LEU A 50 4.75 9.16 5.98
CA LEU A 50 5.00 10.40 5.25
C LEU A 50 6.38 10.41 4.59
N SER A 51 7.41 9.84 5.24
CA SER A 51 8.74 9.70 4.63
C SER A 51 8.74 8.80 3.39
N MET A 52 7.75 7.91 3.27
CA MET A 52 7.60 6.98 2.14
C MET A 52 6.72 7.55 1.02
N SER A 53 5.93 8.59 1.29
CA SER A 53 5.01 9.18 0.31
C SER A 53 5.76 9.68 -0.92
N GLY A 54 5.26 9.33 -2.11
CA GLY A 54 5.85 9.68 -3.40
C GLY A 54 7.06 8.84 -3.80
N LYS A 55 7.56 7.95 -2.93
CA LYS A 55 8.58 6.98 -3.34
C LYS A 55 7.96 5.94 -4.28
N PRO A 56 8.73 5.42 -5.25
CA PRO A 56 8.25 4.36 -6.12
C PRO A 56 7.84 3.14 -5.30
N TYR A 57 6.68 2.59 -5.63
CA TYR A 57 6.22 1.31 -5.15
C TYR A 57 7.01 0.21 -5.89
N GLY A 58 8.23 -0.06 -5.41
CA GLY A 58 9.22 -0.87 -6.12
C GLY A 58 9.24 -2.37 -5.78
N TYR A 59 9.92 -3.14 -6.64
CA TYR A 59 10.18 -4.58 -6.61
C TYR A 59 10.56 -5.17 -5.23
N HIS A 60 11.21 -4.39 -4.35
CA HIS A 60 11.57 -4.84 -2.99
C HIS A 60 10.37 -4.97 -2.05
N ASN A 61 9.29 -4.21 -2.27
CA ASN A 61 8.00 -4.43 -1.60
C ASN A 61 7.27 -5.65 -2.18
N MET A 62 7.52 -5.96 -3.46
CA MET A 62 6.93 -7.09 -4.16
C MET A 62 7.50 -8.44 -3.75
N ILE A 63 8.75 -8.50 -3.27
CA ILE A 63 9.37 -9.75 -2.76
C ILE A 63 8.58 -10.34 -1.58
N PHE A 64 7.81 -9.53 -0.84
CA PHE A 64 6.95 -9.98 0.25
C PHE A 64 5.46 -10.10 -0.14
N SER A 65 5.05 -9.57 -1.29
CA SER A 65 3.67 -9.68 -1.79
C SER A 65 3.61 -10.76 -2.88
N TRP A 66 3.40 -11.98 -2.42
CA TRP A 66 2.78 -13.10 -3.14
C TRP A 66 3.07 -13.23 -4.67
N ILE A 67 3.87 -14.23 -5.02
CA ILE A 67 4.02 -14.71 -6.40
C ILE A 67 2.74 -15.49 -6.76
N ASP A 68 1.75 -14.83 -7.35
CA ASP A 68 0.52 -15.48 -7.85
C ASP A 68 0.45 -15.55 -9.38
N THR A 69 1.46 -16.20 -9.97
CA THR A 69 1.47 -16.97 -11.25
C THR A 69 2.90 -17.07 -11.78
N ILE A 70 3.20 -18.17 -12.49
CA ILE A 70 4.56 -18.49 -12.96
C ILE A 70 5.07 -17.52 -14.06
N ALA A 71 4.19 -16.81 -14.78
CA ALA A 71 4.56 -16.12 -16.02
C ALA A 71 4.14 -14.64 -16.15
N ASP A 72 3.15 -14.13 -15.39
CA ASP A 72 2.52 -12.84 -15.71
C ASP A 72 2.66 -11.73 -14.65
N ASN A 73 3.38 -11.97 -13.55
CA ASN A 73 3.45 -11.03 -12.41
C ASN A 73 4.76 -10.22 -12.29
N TYR A 74 5.62 -10.21 -13.30
CA TYR A 74 6.80 -9.34 -13.27
C TYR A 74 6.42 -7.92 -13.71
N PRO A 75 6.61 -6.89 -12.88
CA PRO A 75 6.47 -5.52 -13.31
C PRO A 75 7.53 -5.23 -14.40
N PRO A 76 7.26 -4.28 -15.30
CA PRO A 76 8.21 -3.89 -16.33
C PRO A 76 9.53 -3.44 -15.68
N PRO A 77 10.69 -3.70 -16.31
CA PRO A 77 11.98 -3.30 -15.76
C PRO A 77 12.03 -1.79 -15.57
N LEU A 78 12.39 -1.37 -14.35
CA LEU A 78 12.65 0.03 -14.04
C LEU A 78 13.94 0.46 -14.76
N ASP A 79 13.91 1.60 -15.47
CA ASP A 79 15.11 2.15 -16.11
C ASP A 79 16.15 2.51 -15.03
N ALA A 80 17.37 1.98 -15.18
CA ALA A 80 18.48 2.20 -14.26
C ALA A 80 19.10 3.61 -14.35
N HIS A 81 18.59 4.46 -15.24
CA HIS A 81 19.04 5.83 -15.47
C HIS A 81 18.09 6.92 -14.95
N LEU A 82 17.03 6.55 -14.22
CA LEU A 82 16.09 7.46 -13.55
C LEU A 82 16.51 7.80 -12.11
#